data_AF-K1TQ13-F1
#
_entry.id   AF-K1TQ13-F1
#
_cell.length_a   1.000
_cell.length_b   1.000
_cell.length_c   1.000
_cell.angle_alpha   90.00
_cell.angle_beta   90.00
_cell.angle_gamma   90.00
#
_symmetry.space_group_name_H-M   'P 1'
#
loop_
_entity.id
_entity.type
_entity.pdbx_description
1 polymer ?
#
loop_
_entity_poly.entity_id
_entity_poly.type
_entity_poly.pdbx_seq_one_letter_code
_entity_poly.pdbx_strand_id
1 'polypeptide(L)'
;MDESGQAGKDMRPLEKGDKVAIVYYAQSLEGDDEIQEMPDEEFSWKESYQFKEKDLPDGKYAFTYEVTDITGKSTMSDVAFLNLKNGEIKPEL
;
A
#
# COMPACT_ATOMS: atom_id res chain seq x y z
N MET A 1 -14.09 -18.51 -6.21
CA MET A 1 -12.76 -17.97 -5.89
C MET A 1 -12.32 -17.27 -7.15
N ASP A 2 -12.26 -15.96 -7.11
CA ASP A 2 -11.55 -15.17 -8.12
C ASP A 2 -10.05 -15.43 -7.97
N GLU A 3 -9.33 -15.39 -9.09
CA GLU A 3 -7.93 -15.81 -9.21
C GLU A 3 -6.93 -14.83 -8.54
N SER A 4 -7.42 -13.86 -7.76
CA SER A 4 -6.61 -12.90 -6.99
C SER A 4 -6.46 -13.27 -5.51
N GLY A 5 -7.07 -14.36 -5.04
CA GLY A 5 -6.94 -14.83 -3.65
C GLY A 5 -7.56 -13.91 -2.58
N GLN A 6 -8.14 -12.77 -2.96
CA GLN A 6 -8.93 -11.97 -2.04
C GLN A 6 -10.32 -12.57 -1.93
N ALA A 7 -10.53 -13.37 -0.87
CA ALA A 7 -11.85 -13.78 -0.45
C ALA A 7 -12.79 -12.56 -0.52
N GLY A 8 -13.84 -12.65 -1.35
CA GLY A 8 -14.79 -11.55 -1.57
C GLY A 8 -15.28 -11.00 -0.25
N LYS A 9 -14.67 -9.91 0.20
CA LYS A 9 -15.10 -9.19 1.40
C LYS A 9 -16.38 -8.48 0.98
N ASP A 10 -17.50 -8.79 1.62
CA ASP A 10 -18.75 -8.05 1.43
C ASP A 10 -18.48 -6.57 1.73
N MET A 11 -18.26 -5.79 0.67
CA MET A 11 -17.91 -4.38 0.79
C MET A 11 -19.17 -3.61 1.15
N ARG A 12 -19.16 -2.97 2.32
CA ARG A 12 -20.16 -1.97 2.71
C ARG A 12 -19.48 -0.63 2.98
N PRO A 13 -20.22 0.50 2.86
CA PRO A 13 -19.73 1.79 3.34
C PRO A 13 -19.38 1.73 4.83
N LEU A 14 -18.35 2.48 5.23
CA LEU A 14 -17.98 2.64 6.63
C LEU A 14 -19.05 3.44 7.38
N GLU A 15 -19.40 2.97 8.57
CA GLU A 15 -20.37 3.57 9.48
C GLU A 15 -19.66 4.14 10.70
N LYS A 16 -20.23 5.19 11.28
CA LYS A 16 -19.66 5.84 12.46
C LYS A 16 -19.48 4.80 13.59
N GLY A 17 -18.27 4.72 14.12
CA GLY A 17 -17.92 3.77 15.17
C GLY A 17 -17.21 2.52 14.68
N ASP A 18 -17.20 2.25 13.36
CA ASP A 18 -16.42 1.15 12.78
C ASP A 18 -14.94 1.24 13.21
N LYS A 19 -14.33 0.10 13.53
CA LYS A 19 -12.90 0.01 13.81
C LYS A 19 -12.15 -0.18 12.50
N VAL A 20 -11.19 0.70 12.24
CA VAL A 20 -10.43 0.75 11.01
C VAL A 20 -8.94 0.79 11.36
N ALA A 21 -8.13 0.00 10.64
CA ALA A 21 -6.68 0.06 10.67
C ALA A 21 -6.16 0.28 9.25
N ILE A 22 -5.05 1.01 9.11
CA ILE A 22 -4.29 1.05 7.86
C ILE A 22 -3.45 -0.21 7.80
N VAL A 23 -3.55 -1.00 6.73
CA VAL A 23 -2.74 -2.21 6.56
C VAL A 23 -1.63 -1.92 5.55
N TYR A 24 -0.38 -2.02 5.98
CA TYR A 24 0.78 -2.01 5.10
C TYR A 24 1.04 -3.43 4.60
N TYR A 25 1.38 -3.58 3.32
CA TYR A 25 1.75 -4.86 2.74
C TYR A 25 3.24 -4.85 2.44
N ALA A 26 3.99 -5.75 3.05
CA ALA A 26 5.42 -5.90 2.85
C ALA A 26 5.72 -7.23 2.16
N GLN A 27 6.68 -7.22 1.23
CA GLN A 27 7.17 -8.43 0.59
C GLN A 27 8.70 -8.37 0.57
N SER A 28 9.35 -9.53 0.69
CA SER A 28 10.79 -9.63 0.43
C SER A 28 11.08 -9.23 -1.01
N LEU A 29 12.21 -8.53 -1.20
CA LEU A 29 12.71 -8.19 -2.54
C LEU A 29 13.41 -9.37 -3.22
N GLU A 30 13.86 -10.33 -2.42
CA GLU A 30 14.51 -11.55 -2.88
C GLU A 30 13.70 -12.76 -2.42
N GLY A 31 13.25 -13.58 -3.37
CA GLY A 31 12.45 -14.77 -3.09
C GLY A 31 10.97 -14.65 -3.48
N ASP A 32 10.25 -15.76 -3.40
CA ASP A 32 8.81 -15.87 -3.64
C ASP A 32 8.05 -15.89 -2.31
N ASP A 33 8.46 -15.00 -1.40
CA ASP A 33 7.85 -14.91 -0.08
C ASP A 33 6.43 -14.34 -0.19
N GLU A 34 5.54 -14.88 0.65
CA GLU A 34 4.17 -14.40 0.75
C GLU A 34 4.13 -12.94 1.25
N ILE A 35 3.19 -12.16 0.71
CA ILE A 35 2.97 -10.78 1.15
C ILE A 35 2.53 -10.79 2.62
N GLN A 36 3.23 -10.03 3.45
CA GLN A 36 2.97 -9.92 4.88
C GLN A 36 2.13 -8.67 5.17
N GLU A 37 0.99 -8.85 5.84
CA GLU A 37 0.14 -7.76 6.34
C GLU A 37 0.69 -7.19 7.66
N MET A 38 0.89 -5.87 7.70
CA MET A 38 1.35 -5.11 8.85
C MET A 38 0.32 -4.03 9.20
N PRO A 39 -0.69 -4.34 10.02
CA PRO A 39 -1.70 -3.36 10.44
C PRO A 39 -1.10 -2.31 11.39
N ASP A 40 -1.47 -1.06 11.15
CA ASP A 40 -1.21 0.11 12.02
C ASP A 40 -2.24 0.18 13.17
N GLU A 41 -2.11 1.20 14.03
CA GLU A 41 -3.06 1.45 15.11
C GLU A 41 -4.52 1.60 14.62
N GLU A 42 -5.43 0.94 15.33
CA GLU A 42 -6.86 1.06 15.06
C GLU A 42 -7.42 2.42 15.49
N PHE A 43 -8.30 2.96 14.66
CA PHE A 43 -9.11 4.13 14.99
C PHE A 43 -10.60 3.87 14.74
N SER A 44 -11.45 4.60 15.46
CA SER A 44 -12.90 4.57 15.23
C SER A 44 -13.27 5.55 14.13
N TRP A 45 -14.03 5.09 13.14
CA TRP A 45 -14.54 5.87 12.03
C TRP A 45 -15.51 6.96 12.51
N LYS A 46 -15.34 8.20 12.02
CA LYS A 46 -16.06 9.39 12.52
C LYS A 46 -17.01 10.05 11.51
N GLU A 47 -17.40 9.37 10.42
CA GLU A 47 -18.28 9.81 9.30
C GLU A 47 -17.51 10.29 8.06
N SER A 48 -16.45 11.06 8.23
CA SER A 48 -15.52 11.40 7.16
C SER A 48 -14.08 11.38 7.68
N TYR A 49 -13.20 10.81 6.87
CA TYR A 49 -11.76 10.87 7.10
C TYR A 49 -11.15 11.48 5.86
N GLN A 50 -10.48 12.61 6.03
CA GLN A 50 -9.56 13.06 5.02
C GLN A 50 -8.28 12.27 5.28
N PHE A 51 -7.91 11.39 4.35
CA PHE A 51 -6.55 10.85 4.35
C PHE A 51 -5.62 12.06 4.27
N LYS A 52 -4.96 12.36 5.37
CA LYS A 52 -3.84 13.29 5.36
C LYS A 52 -2.65 12.49 4.86
N GLU A 53 -1.84 13.11 4.02
CA GLU A 53 -0.51 12.59 3.69
C GLU A 53 0.18 12.24 5.02
N LYS A 54 0.59 10.98 5.15
CA LYS A 54 1.34 10.48 6.30
C LYS A 54 2.76 10.26 5.83
N ASP A 55 3.70 10.85 6.55
CA ASP A 55 5.11 10.64 6.29
C ASP A 55 5.43 9.15 6.41
N LEU A 56 6.10 8.61 5.39
CA LEU A 56 6.66 7.27 5.47
C LEU A 56 7.78 7.25 6.52
N PRO A 57 7.92 6.17 7.32
CA PRO A 57 9.03 6.05 8.26
C PRO A 57 10.36 5.93 7.51
N ASP A 58 11.47 6.22 8.20
CA ASP A 58 12.80 5.99 7.64
C ASP A 58 12.96 4.52 7.23
N GLY A 59 13.44 4.27 6.00
CA GLY A 59 13.50 2.92 5.46
C GLY A 59 13.94 2.83 4.00
N LYS A 60 14.10 1.58 3.55
CA LYS A 60 14.34 1.22 2.15
C LYS A 60 13.02 0.83 1.51
N TYR A 61 12.75 1.37 0.33
CA TYR A 61 11.49 1.19 -0.38
C TYR A 61 11.77 0.75 -1.81
N ALA A 62 10.99 -0.19 -2.31
CA ALA A 62 10.84 -0.42 -3.73
C ALA A 62 9.71 0.46 -4.27
N PHE A 63 9.97 1.13 -5.38
CA PHE A 63 8.99 1.96 -6.08
C PHE A 63 8.85 1.49 -7.52
N THR A 64 7.62 1.25 -7.94
CA THR A 64 7.23 0.93 -9.31
C THR A 64 5.98 1.73 -9.66
N TYR A 65 5.79 2.03 -10.94
CA TYR A 65 4.53 2.60 -11.42
C TYR A 65 3.99 1.79 -12.60
N GLU A 66 2.67 1.68 -12.69
CA GLU A 66 1.96 1.10 -13.83
C GLU A 66 1.28 2.22 -14.61
N VAL A 67 1.46 2.23 -15.93
CA VAL A 67 0.77 3.15 -16.84
C VAL A 67 -0.23 2.35 -17.65
N THR A 68 -1.52 2.66 -17.47
CA THR A 68 -2.61 2.14 -18.30
C THR A 68 -3.02 3.18 -19.35
N ASP A 69 -3.03 2.81 -20.62
CA ASP A 69 -3.48 3.68 -21.69
C ASP A 69 -5.02 3.69 -21.84
N ILE A 70 -5.53 4.57 -22.70
CA ILE A 70 -6.97 4.74 -22.94
C ILE A 70 -7.67 3.51 -23.51
N THR A 71 -6.91 2.53 -24.01
CA THR A 71 -7.42 1.24 -24.52
C THR A 71 -7.47 0.16 -23.44
N GLY A 72 -7.01 0.48 -22.22
CA GLY A 72 -6.94 -0.44 -21.09
C GLY A 72 -5.67 -1.29 -21.06
N LYS A 73 -4.67 -1.00 -21.90
CA LYS A 73 -3.40 -1.74 -21.89
C LYS A 73 -2.45 -1.11 -20.87
N SER A 74 -1.90 -1.93 -19.98
CA SER A 74 -0.92 -1.51 -18.98
C SER A 74 0.52 -1.87 -19.32
N THR A 75 1.47 -1.11 -18.78
CA THR A 75 2.90 -1.46 -18.70
C THR A 75 3.47 -0.98 -17.38
N MET A 76 4.28 -1.81 -16.73
CA MET A 76 4.92 -1.53 -15.45
C MET A 76 6.36 -1.03 -15.65
N SER A 77 6.82 -0.13 -14.79
CA SER A 77 8.21 0.33 -14.77
C SER A 77 9.16 -0.74 -14.23
N ASP A 78 10.46 -0.56 -14.47
CA ASP A 78 11.48 -1.23 -13.65
C ASP A 78 11.34 -0.80 -12.18
N VAL A 79 11.83 -1.65 -11.26
CA VAL A 79 11.86 -1.34 -9.83
C VAL A 79 12.96 -0.32 -9.54
N ALA A 80 12.60 0.77 -8.86
CA ALA A 80 13.54 1.72 -8.29
C ALA A 80 13.64 1.50 -6.77
N PHE A 81 14.85 1.40 -6.24
CA PHE A 81 15.08 1.34 -4.80
C PHE A 81 15.39 2.72 -4.24
N LEU A 82 14.69 3.08 -3.17
CA LEU A 82 14.73 4.40 -2.55
C LEU A 82 15.08 4.26 -1.06
N ASN A 83 16.00 5.09 -0.58
CA ASN A 83 16.23 5.29 0.84
C ASN A 83 15.52 6.56 1.30
N LEU A 84 14.59 6.42 2.24
CA LEU A 84 13.97 7.53 2.96
C LEU A 84 14.67 7.70 4.31
N LYS A 85 15.18 8.89 4.57
CA LYS A 85 15.79 9.23 5.87
C LYS A 85 15.49 10.67 6.26
N ASN A 86 14.88 10.88 7.42
CA ASN A 86 14.47 12.18 7.93
C ASN A 86 13.66 12.99 6.89
N GLY A 87 12.77 12.33 6.14
CA GLY A 87 11.97 12.96 5.08
C GLY A 87 12.71 13.22 3.75
N GLU A 88 13.99 12.86 3.63
CA GLU A 88 14.77 12.99 2.39
C GLU A 88 14.80 11.65 1.63
N ILE A 89 14.46 11.68 0.33
CA ILE A 89 14.49 10.51 -0.56
C ILE A 89 15.76 10.53 -1.41
N LYS A 90 16.50 9.42 -1.42
CA LYS A 90 17.68 9.21 -2.28
C LYS A 90 17.57 7.88 -3.04
N PRO A 91 18.07 7.80 -4.28
CA PRO A 91 18.23 6.51 -4.94
C PRO A 91 19.18 5.64 -4.12
N GLU A 92 18.82 4.36 -3.97
CA GLU A 92 19.74 3.34 -3.49
C GLU A 92 20.70 2.97 -4.63
N LEU A 93 21.99 3.28 -4.44
CA LEU A 93 23.08 2.97 -5.39
C LEU A 93 23.73 1.63 -5.07
#